data_AF-A0A1F9BRI6-F1
#
_entry.id   AF-A0A1F9BRI6-F1
#
_cell.length_a   1.000
_cell.length_b   1.000
_cell.length_c   1.000
_cell.angle_alpha   90.00
_cell.angle_beta   90.00
_cell.angle_gamma   90.00
#
_symmetry.space_group_name_H-M   'P 1'
#
loop_
_entity.id
_entity.type
_entity.pdbx_description
1 polymer ?
#
loop_
_entity_poly.entity_id
_entity_poly.type
_entity_poly.pdbx_seq_one_letter_code
_entity_poly.pdbx_strand_id
1 'polypeptide(L)'
;MRKMAISFFCLMLTIIFLTPEITWTQKADPTVLDFKVQALYRAAKLTWKAKEGFKSGLAVQILRADTFEEGPYKELDAVNLISGKNVYEYIDKSMGAEAKYYYKLVIKETDETFGPIPTRPYFSPPATHYQPPILRQRGDSILSLFFLPSKS
;
A
#
# COMPACT_ATOMS: atom_id res chain seq x y z
N MET A 1 42.56 51.72 12.51
CA MET A 1 41.41 50.79 12.40
C MET A 1 41.32 50.16 11.00
N ARG A 2 42.38 49.48 10.51
CA ARG A 2 42.42 48.92 9.14
C ARG A 2 42.91 47.46 9.07
N LYS A 3 43.44 46.94 10.19
CA LYS A 3 43.97 45.57 10.30
C LYS A 3 42.97 44.55 10.87
N MET A 4 41.93 45.00 11.58
CA MET A 4 40.89 44.08 12.12
C MET A 4 39.85 43.64 11.09
N ALA A 5 39.59 44.45 10.06
CA ALA A 5 38.59 44.13 9.04
C ALA A 5 39.03 42.95 8.13
N ILE A 6 40.33 42.75 7.96
CA ILE A 6 40.90 41.71 7.08
C ILE A 6 40.84 40.32 7.75
N SER A 7 41.02 40.27 9.08
CA SER A 7 40.97 39.02 9.84
C SER A 7 39.57 38.41 9.88
N PHE A 8 38.53 39.23 9.92
CA PHE A 8 37.14 38.75 9.94
C PHE A 8 36.69 38.19 8.58
N PHE A 9 37.26 38.70 7.49
CA PHE A 9 36.94 38.24 6.13
C PHE A 9 37.57 36.88 5.80
N CYS A 10 38.76 36.59 6.34
CA CYS A 10 39.40 35.28 6.16
C CYS A 10 38.71 34.15 6.94
N LEU A 11 38.15 34.44 8.11
CA LEU A 11 37.53 33.42 8.97
C LEU A 11 36.12 33.00 8.49
N MET A 12 35.42 33.89 7.77
CA MET A 12 34.16 33.56 7.10
C MET A 12 34.36 32.70 5.83
N LEU A 13 35.51 32.81 5.16
CA LEU A 13 35.78 32.04 3.94
C LEU A 13 36.06 30.55 4.22
N THR A 14 36.61 30.22 5.40
CA THR A 14 36.94 28.85 5.80
C THR A 14 35.72 28.00 6.17
N ILE A 15 34.59 28.61 6.52
CA ILE A 15 33.36 27.87 6.91
C ILE A 15 32.63 27.30 5.67
N ILE A 16 32.83 27.88 4.48
CA ILE A 16 32.13 27.45 3.25
C ILE A 16 32.71 26.14 2.69
N PHE A 17 33.96 25.79 3.01
CA PHE A 17 34.59 24.54 2.53
C PHE A 17 34.26 23.30 3.39
N LEU A 18 33.50 23.44 4.47
CA LEU A 18 33.08 22.35 5.35
C LEU A 18 31.58 22.03 5.26
N THR A 19 30.88 22.55 4.26
CA THR A 19 29.54 22.04 3.97
C THR A 19 29.70 20.74 3.20
N PRO A 20 29.13 19.60 3.67
CA PRO A 20 29.03 18.43 2.80
C PRO A 20 28.38 18.89 1.52
N GLU A 21 29.00 18.57 0.38
CA GLU A 21 28.38 18.76 -0.92
C GLU A 21 26.98 18.17 -0.81
N ILE A 22 25.97 19.05 -0.77
CA ILE A 22 24.60 18.66 -1.04
C ILE A 22 24.63 18.38 -2.54
N THR A 23 25.17 17.21 -2.90
CA THR A 23 24.91 16.58 -4.18
C THR A 23 23.40 16.47 -4.20
N TRP A 24 22.78 17.43 -4.89
CA TRP A 24 21.45 17.29 -5.41
C TRP A 24 21.49 16.01 -6.23
N THR A 25 21.17 14.90 -5.56
CA THR A 25 20.96 13.62 -6.20
C THR A 25 19.86 13.92 -7.19
N GLN A 26 20.21 13.98 -8.46
CA GLN A 26 19.27 13.97 -9.55
C GLN A 26 18.54 12.64 -9.42
N LYS A 27 17.49 12.63 -8.60
CA LYS A 27 16.71 11.45 -8.29
C LYS A 27 16.13 11.04 -9.63
N ALA A 28 16.66 9.96 -10.19
CA ALA A 28 16.15 9.38 -11.41
C ALA A 28 14.63 9.22 -11.25
N ASP A 29 13.89 9.43 -12.34
CA ASP A 29 12.45 9.25 -12.32
C ASP A 29 12.10 7.88 -11.71
N PRO A 30 11.24 7.83 -10.68
CA PRO A 30 10.97 6.60 -9.96
C PRO A 30 10.30 5.57 -10.87
N THR A 31 10.69 4.31 -10.71
CA THR A 31 10.12 3.16 -11.41
C THR A 31 8.71 2.86 -10.93
N VAL A 32 8.44 3.02 -9.62
CA VAL A 32 7.11 2.82 -9.02
C VAL A 32 6.41 4.16 -8.85
N LEU A 33 5.14 4.18 -9.22
CA LEU A 33 4.23 5.33 -9.12
C LEU A 33 2.98 4.95 -8.34
N ASP A 34 2.29 5.95 -7.76
CA ASP A 34 0.98 5.77 -7.10
C ASP A 34 0.91 4.62 -6.09
N PHE A 35 1.97 4.38 -5.30
CA PHE A 35 1.93 3.35 -4.27
C PHE A 35 0.88 3.70 -3.20
N LYS A 36 -0.07 2.79 -2.99
CA LYS A 36 -1.18 2.93 -2.07
C LYS A 36 -1.39 1.62 -1.29
N VAL A 37 -1.87 1.78 -0.07
CA VAL A 37 -2.23 0.65 0.80
C VAL A 37 -3.65 0.88 1.29
N GLN A 38 -4.50 -0.12 1.10
CA GLN A 38 -5.89 -0.11 1.52
C GLN A 38 -6.12 -1.21 2.56
N ALA A 39 -6.71 -0.84 3.69
CA ALA A 39 -7.16 -1.80 4.69
C ALA A 39 -8.38 -2.58 4.17
N LEU A 40 -8.35 -3.91 4.35
CA LEU A 40 -9.47 -4.83 4.09
C LEU A 40 -9.81 -5.58 5.40
N TYR A 41 -10.88 -6.38 5.37
CA TYR A 41 -11.20 -7.27 6.50
C TYR A 41 -10.12 -8.34 6.66
N ARG A 42 -9.37 -8.27 7.76
CA ARG A 42 -8.22 -9.15 8.08
C ARG A 42 -7.16 -9.25 6.97
N ALA A 43 -7.04 -8.22 6.15
CA ALA A 43 -6.11 -8.18 5.04
C ALA A 43 -5.74 -6.73 4.69
N ALA A 44 -4.71 -6.53 3.88
CA ALA A 44 -4.50 -5.26 3.18
C ALA A 44 -4.22 -5.50 1.72
N LYS A 45 -4.74 -4.58 0.91
CA LYS A 45 -4.48 -4.52 -0.52
C LYS A 45 -3.46 -3.43 -0.79
N LEU A 46 -2.34 -3.83 -1.36
CA LEU A 46 -1.32 -2.94 -1.88
C LEU A 46 -1.57 -2.76 -3.37
N THR A 47 -1.55 -1.53 -3.83
CA THR A 47 -1.63 -1.20 -5.26
C THR A 47 -0.55 -0.22 -5.63
N TRP A 48 0.06 -0.42 -6.78
CA TRP A 48 1.04 0.50 -7.33
C TRP A 48 1.02 0.44 -8.84
N LYS A 49 1.58 1.48 -9.46
CA LYS A 49 1.83 1.52 -10.88
C LYS A 49 3.32 1.41 -11.17
N ALA A 50 3.65 0.84 -12.33
CA ALA A 50 5.00 0.91 -12.87
C ALA A 50 5.04 1.98 -13.97
N LYS A 51 6.11 2.77 -13.98
CA LYS A 51 6.41 3.70 -15.07
C LYS A 51 6.56 2.93 -16.38
N GLU A 52 6.17 3.51 -17.50
CA GLU A 52 6.42 2.91 -18.82
C GLU A 52 7.91 3.03 -19.20
N GLY A 53 8.43 2.05 -19.95
CA GLY A 53 9.82 2.06 -20.42
C GLY A 53 10.87 1.70 -19.37
N PHE A 54 10.49 1.04 -18.27
CA PHE A 54 11.44 0.47 -17.31
C PHE A 54 12.26 -0.68 -17.94
N LYS A 55 13.45 -0.93 -17.38
CA LYS A 55 14.33 -2.03 -17.82
C LYS A 55 13.64 -3.37 -17.54
N SER A 56 13.73 -4.34 -18.45
CA SER A 56 13.23 -5.69 -18.21
C SER A 56 13.99 -6.36 -17.05
N GLY A 57 13.31 -7.22 -16.30
CA GLY A 57 13.91 -8.00 -15.22
C GLY A 57 13.95 -7.31 -13.85
N LEU A 58 13.23 -6.19 -13.67
CA LEU A 58 13.06 -5.58 -12.35
C LEU A 58 12.05 -6.34 -11.51
N ALA A 59 12.33 -6.49 -10.21
CA ALA A 59 11.44 -7.10 -9.25
C ALA A 59 11.13 -6.13 -8.10
N VAL A 60 9.84 -5.99 -7.78
CA VAL A 60 9.39 -5.21 -6.62
C VAL A 60 9.25 -6.15 -5.43
N GLN A 61 10.10 -5.97 -4.44
CA GLN A 61 9.98 -6.64 -3.15
C GLN A 61 8.96 -5.93 -2.27
N ILE A 62 8.07 -6.71 -1.69
CA ILE A 62 7.03 -6.25 -0.78
C ILE A 62 7.50 -6.57 0.64
N LEU A 63 7.73 -5.53 1.44
CA LEU A 63 8.14 -5.68 2.82
C LEU A 63 7.07 -5.15 3.77
N ARG A 64 6.95 -5.81 4.92
CA ARG A 64 6.07 -5.43 6.02
C ARG A 64 6.83 -5.38 7.34
N ALA A 65 6.64 -4.29 8.08
CA ALA A 65 7.01 -4.22 9.48
C ALA A 65 5.76 -4.30 10.36
N ASP A 66 5.92 -5.00 11.48
CA ASP A 66 4.90 -5.12 12.50
C ASP A 66 5.16 -4.01 13.55
N THR A 67 4.13 -3.29 13.98
CA THR A 67 4.16 -2.33 15.12
C THR A 67 4.90 -1.01 14.90
N PHE A 68 6.10 -1.00 14.28
CA PHE A 68 6.95 0.19 14.16
C PHE A 68 7.25 0.56 12.69
N GLU A 69 7.48 1.86 12.45
CA GLU A 69 7.78 2.40 11.12
C GLU A 69 9.23 2.13 10.70
N GLU A 70 10.13 2.06 11.68
CA GLU A 70 11.56 1.87 11.45
C GLU A 70 11.91 0.40 11.16
N GLY A 71 10.96 -0.51 11.37
CA GLY A 71 11.14 -1.95 11.23
C GLY A 71 11.16 -2.69 12.58
N PRO A 72 11.58 -3.97 12.58
CA PRO A 72 12.19 -4.70 11.48
C PRO A 72 11.22 -5.06 10.35
N TYR A 73 11.67 -4.92 9.11
CA TYR A 73 10.90 -5.29 7.92
C TYR A 73 11.14 -6.75 7.53
N LYS A 74 10.05 -7.49 7.31
CA LYS A 74 10.05 -8.84 6.75
C LYS A 74 9.63 -8.78 5.30
N GLU A 75 10.33 -9.52 4.44
CA GLU A 75 9.92 -9.72 3.06
C GLU A 75 8.69 -10.64 3.05
N LEU A 76 7.63 -10.20 2.38
CA LEU A 76 6.40 -10.98 2.20
C LEU A 76 6.39 -11.70 0.86
N ASP A 77 6.73 -10.97 -0.21
CA ASP A 77 6.70 -11.46 -1.58
C ASP A 77 7.56 -10.59 -2.50
N ALA A 78 7.83 -11.08 -3.71
CA ALA A 78 8.53 -10.36 -4.76
C ALA A 78 7.76 -10.47 -6.09
N VAL A 79 7.39 -9.31 -6.65
CA VAL A 79 6.60 -9.22 -7.87
C VAL A 79 7.48 -8.76 -9.03
N ASN A 80 7.68 -9.65 -10.01
CA ASN A 80 8.39 -9.31 -11.24
C ASN A 80 7.57 -8.32 -12.08
N LEU A 81 8.20 -7.23 -12.49
CA LEU A 81 7.60 -6.25 -13.38
C LEU A 81 7.66 -6.75 -14.83
N ILE A 82 6.50 -6.77 -15.49
CA ILE A 82 6.33 -7.24 -16.86
C ILE A 82 6.13 -6.04 -17.76
N SER A 83 6.93 -5.95 -18.82
CA SER A 83 6.79 -4.87 -19.81
C SER A 83 5.39 -4.89 -20.43
N GLY A 84 4.77 -3.71 -20.53
CA GLY A 84 3.38 -3.54 -21.00
C GLY A 84 2.31 -3.66 -19.91
N LYS A 85 2.65 -4.12 -18.69
CA LYS A 85 1.77 -4.04 -17.52
C LYS A 85 2.19 -2.88 -16.61
N ASN A 86 1.28 -1.94 -16.40
CA ASN A 86 1.53 -0.72 -15.63
C ASN A 86 0.81 -0.68 -14.28
N VAL A 87 -0.14 -1.58 -13.98
CA VAL A 87 -0.85 -1.63 -12.70
C VAL A 87 -0.60 -2.98 -12.03
N TYR A 88 -0.24 -2.94 -10.76
CA TYR A 88 0.05 -4.11 -9.94
C TYR A 88 -0.74 -4.06 -8.65
N GLU A 89 -1.12 -5.24 -8.18
CA GLU A 89 -1.81 -5.42 -6.92
C GLU A 89 -1.26 -6.62 -6.17
N TYR A 90 -1.26 -6.51 -4.85
CA TYR A 90 -0.91 -7.59 -3.93
C TYR A 90 -1.86 -7.55 -2.74
N ILE A 91 -2.31 -8.70 -2.27
CA ILE A 91 -3.20 -8.80 -1.11
C ILE A 91 -2.47 -9.58 -0.02
N ASP A 92 -2.09 -8.89 1.05
CA ASP A 92 -1.59 -9.54 2.24
C ASP A 92 -2.76 -10.05 3.09
N LYS A 93 -2.87 -11.38 3.20
CA LYS A 93 -3.83 -12.08 4.06
C LYS A 93 -3.20 -12.67 5.32
N SER A 94 -1.89 -12.52 5.49
CA SER A 94 -1.12 -13.06 6.63
C SER A 94 -1.16 -12.15 7.86
N MET A 95 -2.12 -11.22 7.89
CA MET A 95 -2.27 -10.25 8.95
C MET A 95 -2.85 -10.93 10.18
N GLY A 96 -2.14 -10.79 11.30
CA GLY A 96 -2.51 -11.42 12.56
C GLY A 96 -3.56 -10.62 13.33
N ALA A 97 -3.22 -10.31 14.58
CA ALA A 97 -4.07 -9.55 15.49
C ALA A 97 -4.25 -8.09 15.04
N GLU A 98 -5.14 -7.39 15.74
CA GLU A 98 -5.44 -5.98 15.56
C GLU A 98 -4.19 -5.12 15.86
N ALA A 99 -3.36 -4.93 14.83
CA ALA A 99 -2.11 -4.18 14.90
C ALA A 99 -2.00 -3.19 13.73
N LYS A 100 -1.14 -2.19 13.94
CA LYS A 100 -0.70 -1.29 12.87
C LYS A 100 0.46 -1.96 12.14
N TYR A 101 0.36 -2.02 10.81
CA TYR A 101 1.39 -2.55 9.93
C TYR A 101 1.93 -1.44 9.05
N TYR A 102 3.21 -1.56 8.67
CA TYR A 102 3.87 -0.60 7.80
C TYR A 102 4.40 -1.32 6.57
N TYR A 103 3.99 -0.85 5.38
CA TYR A 103 4.38 -1.45 4.11
C TYR A 103 5.39 -0.62 3.37
N LYS A 104 6.34 -1.30 2.75
CA LYS A 104 7.39 -0.71 1.95
C LYS A 104 7.60 -1.54 0.70
N LEU A 105 7.84 -0.87 -0.43
CA LEU A 105 8.27 -1.51 -1.66
C LEU A 105 9.73 -1.19 -1.89
N VAL A 106 10.52 -2.19 -2.30
CA VAL A 106 11.94 -2.02 -2.64
C VAL A 106 12.22 -2.68 -3.97
N ILE A 107 12.91 -1.98 -4.88
CA ILE A 107 13.47 -2.55 -6.10
C ILE A 107 14.96 -2.67 -5.89
N LYS A 108 15.46 -3.90 -5.74
CA LYS A 108 16.87 -4.16 -5.43
C LYS A 108 17.80 -3.71 -6.55
N GLU A 109 17.34 -3.79 -7.79
CA GLU A 109 18.15 -3.49 -8.98
C GLU A 109 18.38 -1.99 -9.17
N THR A 110 17.48 -1.13 -8.64
CA THR A 110 17.57 0.33 -8.74
C THR A 110 17.79 1.02 -7.40
N ASP A 111 17.84 0.26 -6.30
CA ASP A 111 17.91 0.74 -4.91
C ASP A 111 16.77 1.72 -4.55
N GLU A 112 15.65 1.62 -5.26
CA GLU A 112 14.50 2.47 -5.04
C GLU A 112 13.64 1.92 -3.91
N THR A 113 13.29 2.80 -2.96
CA THR A 113 12.43 2.48 -1.83
C THR A 113 11.20 3.38 -1.81
N PHE A 114 10.03 2.79 -1.61
CA PHE A 114 8.73 3.48 -1.57
C PHE A 114 7.97 3.16 -0.29
N GLY A 115 7.40 4.21 0.32
CA GLY A 115 6.82 4.15 1.66
C GLY A 115 7.84 4.58 2.72
N PRO A 116 7.60 4.25 4.00
CA PRO A 116 6.57 3.33 4.47
C PRO A 116 5.15 3.92 4.47
N ILE A 117 4.15 3.08 4.21
CA ILE A 117 2.74 3.45 4.30
C ILE A 117 2.09 2.65 5.43
N PRO A 118 1.54 3.31 6.47
CA PRO A 118 0.85 2.62 7.56
C PRO A 118 -0.54 2.14 7.14
N THR A 119 -0.95 0.99 7.66
CA THR A 119 -2.32 0.49 7.53
C THR A 119 -2.74 -0.28 8.78
N ARG A 120 -4.03 -0.20 9.11
CA ARG A 120 -4.65 -0.98 10.19
C ARG A 120 -5.85 -1.73 9.60
N PRO A 121 -5.78 -3.06 9.48
CA PRO A 121 -6.85 -3.87 8.90
C PRO A 121 -8.13 -3.80 9.72
N TYR A 122 -9.27 -3.97 9.05
CA TYR A 122 -10.55 -4.10 9.75
C TYR A 122 -10.66 -5.47 10.40
N PHE A 123 -11.01 -5.50 11.68
CA PHE A 123 -11.20 -6.75 12.42
C PHE A 123 -12.67 -7.09 12.67
N SER A 124 -13.56 -6.11 12.52
CA SER A 124 -15.00 -6.33 12.48
C SER A 124 -15.42 -6.63 11.04
N PRO A 125 -16.27 -7.64 10.80
CA PRO A 125 -16.82 -7.87 9.48
C PRO A 125 -17.59 -6.62 9.01
N PRO A 126 -17.61 -6.34 7.70
CA PRO A 126 -18.42 -5.25 7.18
C PRO A 126 -19.88 -5.49 7.59
N ALA A 127 -20.56 -4.44 8.08
CA ALA A 127 -21.95 -4.55 8.48
C ALA A 127 -22.79 -4.98 7.27
N THR A 128 -23.32 -6.20 7.31
CA THR A 128 -24.25 -6.67 6.30
C THR A 128 -25.55 -5.91 6.48
N HIS A 129 -25.87 -5.01 5.55
CA HIS A 129 -27.22 -4.47 5.46
C HIS A 129 -28.13 -5.60 4.98
N TYR A 130 -28.88 -6.18 5.92
CA TYR A 130 -29.91 -7.16 5.59
C TYR A 130 -30.97 -6.47 4.72
N GLN A 131 -31.04 -6.85 3.44
CA GLN A 131 -32.19 -6.55 2.60
C GLN A 131 -33.18 -7.71 2.76
N PRO A 132 -34.35 -7.49 3.39
CA PRO A 132 -35.37 -8.53 3.42
C PRO A 132 -35.77 -8.90 1.99
N PRO A 133 -36.03 -10.19 1.71
CA PRO A 133 -36.55 -10.59 0.42
C PRO A 133 -37.87 -9.85 0.16
N ILE A 134 -37.95 -9.19 -1.00
CA ILE A 134 -39.21 -8.60 -1.47
C ILE A 134 -40.19 -9.76 -1.67
N LEU A 135 -41.16 -9.88 -0.77
CA LEU A 135 -42.32 -10.75 -0.96
C LEU A 135 -43.07 -10.25 -2.20
N ARG A 136 -42.74 -10.78 -3.37
CA ARG A 136 -43.65 -10.73 -4.51
C ARG A 136 -44.92 -11.44 -4.05
N GLN A 137 -46.01 -10.69 -3.89
CA GLN A 137 -47.35 -11.25 -3.85
C GLN A 137 -47.53 -12.14 -5.09
N ARG A 138 -47.30 -13.44 -4.91
CA ARG A 138 -47.71 -14.45 -5.87
C ARG A 138 -49.09 -14.89 -5.40
N GLY A 139 -50.10 -14.39 -6.10
CA GLY A 139 -51.49 -14.68 -5.85
C GLY A 139 -51.80 -16.18 -5.83
N ASP A 140 -52.87 -16.48 -5.10
CA ASP A 140 -53.84 -17.52 -5.38
C ASP A 140 -53.30 -18.89 -5.78
N SER A 141 -53.21 -19.83 -4.83
CA SER A 141 -53.55 -21.27 -5.02
C SER A 141 -53.09 -22.15 -3.83
N ILE A 142 -53.50 -21.86 -2.58
CA ILE A 142 -53.29 -22.79 -1.45
C ILE A 142 -54.64 -23.29 -0.85
N LEU A 143 -55.79 -22.84 -1.36
CA LEU A 143 -57.10 -23.25 -0.83
C LEU A 143 -57.71 -24.51 -1.49
N SER A 144 -57.05 -25.15 -2.45
CA SER A 144 -57.61 -26.34 -3.13
C SER A 144 -57.18 -27.69 -2.55
N LEU A 145 -56.36 -27.72 -1.49
CA LEU A 145 -55.79 -28.97 -0.94
C LEU A 145 -56.59 -29.60 0.23
N PHE A 146 -57.74 -29.06 0.61
CA PHE A 146 -58.53 -29.54 1.76
C PHE A 146 -59.87 -30.24 1.44
N PHE A 147 -60.18 -30.52 0.17
CA PHE A 147 -61.39 -31.28 -0.16
C PHE A 147 -61.07 -32.75 -0.48
N LEU A 148 -61.13 -33.60 0.53
CA LEU A 148 -61.35 -35.05 0.38
C LEU A 148 -62.86 -35.32 0.55
N PRO A 149 -63.51 -36.06 -0.36
CA PRO A 149 -64.90 -36.47 -0.19
C PRO A 149 -65.00 -37.66 0.77
N SER A 150 -65.80 -37.51 1.83
CA SER A 150 -66.21 -38.60 2.72
C SER A 150 -67.38 -39.37 2.10
N LYS A 151 -67.19 -40.67 1.85
CA LYS A 151 -68.27 -41.61 1.49
C LYS A 151 -69.07 -41.99 2.75
N SER A 152 -70.40 -41.87 2.69
CA SER A 152 -71.35 -42.87 3.23
C SER A 152 -72.59 -42.89 2.36
#